data_AF-A0A1I7JEU5-F1
#
_entry.id   AF-A0A1I7JEU5-F1
#
_cell.length_a   1.000
_cell.length_b   1.000
_cell.length_c   1.000
_cell.angle_alpha   90.00
_cell.angle_beta   90.00
_cell.angle_gamma   90.00
#
_symmetry.space_group_name_H-M   'P 1'
#
loop_
_entity.id
_entity.type
_entity.pdbx_description
1 polymer ?
#
loop_
_entity_poly.entity_id
_entity_poly.type
_entity_poly.pdbx_seq_one_letter_code
_entity_poly.pdbx_strand_id
1 'polypeptide(L)'
;MAEINTTQLRDALAWLTNDQPKAEDPGTNPFIWFWEAIQGDFNEERSTGQIVMDAAISMIPLVDQVCDVRDLIANCNKLRQDVKDTWAWVALALTLIGLFPTLGSLVKGVLKIFFAFVRRMGGDATIKAVDMAMTWVITFLRRRDVQKYLKQLRVDEVFKWLAIQIKDLRGKVNIGALLKAFDRGITLLQQLTDKVSLIPSAGAKARACLEQVRKIREVADDYLAKALRPVQDILDTIIMRLERESIAKQHGIVNVNNIHYRGGLPESAAVTLMRNAEPLPEWLSKGSNGKFPPAQYAKLKSSVDDAVKDGWPPLQKHNVESFHDLAAVEIKGPARLYRVLSPNSRAMSDCWVSEAVYREIQSAPNPRAAWRKHLAVWPDWNVNGQFVIYDVKPGETLKVWRGKASSQVKESLENIHLEGGWEQIVFNVARNDTRNDVMRYYELGGSRKDRLQRPLSQEAFYKLPKEKQSSYVGIRESINHPSISGPFDTGWGYSDFGGAGMPDRIGLPTLPGQATTLSGQP
;
A
#
# COMPACT_ATOMS: atom_id res chain seq x y z
N MET A 1 29.49 6.03 11.87
CA MET A 1 28.46 5.21 11.19
C MET A 1 28.53 3.83 11.83
N ALA A 2 27.52 3.43 12.60
CA ALA A 2 27.53 2.14 13.29
C ALA A 2 27.21 1.02 12.29
N GLU A 3 28.12 0.05 12.17
CA GLU A 3 27.98 -1.14 11.33
C GLU A 3 26.80 -1.99 11.81
N ILE A 4 25.94 -2.38 10.86
CA ILE A 4 24.84 -3.31 11.12
C ILE A 4 25.46 -4.70 11.32
N ASN A 5 25.36 -5.22 12.55
CA ASN A 5 25.87 -6.53 12.94
C ASN A 5 25.17 -7.65 12.15
N THR A 6 25.89 -8.26 11.22
CA THR A 6 25.45 -9.32 10.29
C THR A 6 24.97 -10.60 10.98
N THR A 7 25.26 -10.77 12.27
CA THR A 7 24.82 -11.90 13.10
C THR A 7 23.32 -11.82 13.43
N GLN A 8 22.80 -10.63 13.73
CA GLN A 8 21.37 -10.41 14.02
C GLN A 8 20.49 -10.63 12.78
N LEU A 9 21.03 -10.34 11.58
CA LEU A 9 20.35 -10.61 10.31
C LEU A 9 20.36 -12.10 9.97
N ARG A 10 21.44 -12.82 10.33
CA ARG A 10 21.56 -14.28 10.18
C ARG A 10 20.59 -15.03 11.10
N ASP A 11 20.42 -14.59 12.34
CA ASP A 11 19.47 -15.21 13.28
C ASP A 11 18.01 -14.94 12.88
N ALA A 12 17.73 -13.76 12.31
CA ALA A 12 16.43 -13.44 11.71
C ALA A 12 16.16 -14.25 10.43
N LEU A 13 17.20 -14.54 9.63
CA LEU A 13 17.12 -15.38 8.42
C LEU A 13 17.00 -16.87 8.74
N ALA A 14 17.68 -17.35 9.78
CA ALA A 14 17.57 -18.74 10.25
C ALA A 14 16.17 -19.03 10.84
N TRP A 15 15.54 -18.03 11.47
CA TRP A 15 14.13 -18.10 11.89
C TRP A 15 13.15 -18.10 10.70
N LEU A 16 13.48 -17.42 9.59
CA LEU A 16 12.66 -17.35 8.37
C LEU A 16 12.57 -18.70 7.61
N THR A 17 13.55 -19.60 7.77
CA THR A 17 13.65 -20.85 6.99
C THR A 17 13.10 -22.09 7.69
N ASN A 18 12.58 -21.96 8.92
CA ASN A 18 11.81 -23.00 9.61
C ASN A 18 12.56 -24.34 9.82
N ASP A 19 13.87 -24.29 10.07
CA ASP A 19 14.71 -25.45 10.42
C ASP A 19 15.02 -25.51 11.94
N GLN A 20 14.07 -26.08 12.70
CA GLN A 20 14.11 -26.85 13.99
C GLN A 20 14.87 -26.30 15.24
N PRO A 21 14.64 -26.81 16.48
CA PRO A 21 13.55 -27.63 17.04
C PRO A 21 12.61 -26.77 17.92
N LYS A 22 11.57 -27.37 18.54
CA LYS A 22 10.74 -26.70 19.55
C LYS A 22 11.65 -26.03 20.59
N ALA A 23 11.61 -24.70 20.68
CA ALA A 23 12.24 -23.98 21.77
C ALA A 23 11.74 -24.57 23.08
N GLU A 24 12.68 -24.89 23.97
CA GLU A 24 12.43 -25.46 25.29
C GLU A 24 11.34 -24.66 26.00
N ASP A 25 10.38 -25.40 26.55
CA ASP A 25 9.33 -24.89 27.41
C ASP A 25 10.00 -24.14 28.58
N PRO A 26 9.79 -22.83 28.79
CA PRO A 26 10.19 -22.21 30.04
C PRO A 26 9.21 -22.71 31.10
N GLY A 27 9.49 -23.90 31.63
CA GLY A 27 8.89 -24.36 32.86
C GLY A 27 9.32 -23.42 33.97
N THR A 28 8.51 -22.42 34.32
CA THR A 28 8.67 -21.70 35.59
C THR A 28 7.40 -20.94 35.98
N ASN A 29 6.83 -21.36 37.11
CA ASN A 29 5.74 -20.77 37.85
C ASN A 29 5.58 -19.23 37.66
N PRO A 30 4.39 -18.69 37.30
CA PRO A 30 4.15 -17.26 37.09
C PRO A 30 4.61 -16.35 38.24
N PHE A 31 4.67 -16.89 39.46
CA PHE A 31 5.16 -16.19 40.65
C PHE A 31 6.69 -16.03 40.70
N ILE A 32 7.46 -16.97 40.11
CA ILE A 32 8.93 -16.88 39.99
C ILE A 32 9.29 -15.82 38.94
N TRP A 33 8.57 -15.77 37.82
CA TRP A 33 8.74 -14.75 36.79
C TRP A 33 8.34 -13.34 37.25
N PHE A 34 7.21 -13.22 37.98
CA PHE A 34 6.81 -11.97 38.62
C PHE A 34 7.85 -11.48 39.65
N TRP A 35 8.54 -12.42 40.29
CA TRP A 35 9.58 -12.13 41.28
C TRP A 35 10.90 -11.67 40.64
N GLU A 36 11.35 -12.31 39.56
CA GLU A 36 12.49 -11.85 38.75
C GLU A 36 12.28 -10.42 38.22
N ALA A 37 11.05 -10.11 37.77
CA ALA A 37 10.66 -8.79 37.30
C ALA A 37 10.69 -7.68 38.39
N ILE A 38 10.54 -8.04 39.67
CA ILE A 38 10.66 -7.12 40.80
C ILE A 38 12.14 -6.97 41.23
N GLN A 39 12.98 -7.98 41.01
CA GLN A 39 14.35 -8.03 41.53
C GLN A 39 15.44 -7.47 40.61
N GLY A 40 15.31 -7.53 39.28
CA GLY A 40 16.49 -7.33 38.42
C GLY A 40 16.21 -6.77 37.03
N ASP A 41 16.95 -5.71 36.72
CA ASP A 41 17.44 -5.31 35.40
C ASP A 41 16.39 -5.27 34.28
N PHE A 42 15.61 -4.19 34.27
CA PHE A 42 14.82 -3.80 33.10
C PHE A 42 15.80 -3.43 31.99
N ASN A 43 16.21 -4.42 31.20
CA ASN A 43 17.04 -4.18 30.04
C ASN A 43 16.28 -3.23 29.09
N GLU A 44 16.67 -1.95 29.06
CA GLU A 44 16.10 -0.93 28.19
C GLU A 44 16.41 -1.21 26.71
N GLU A 45 17.33 -2.16 26.43
CA GLU A 45 17.72 -2.61 25.09
C GLU A 45 17.12 -3.98 24.72
N ARG A 46 15.80 -4.15 24.85
CA ARG A 46 15.14 -5.35 24.29
C ARG A 46 15.30 -5.39 22.77
N SER A 47 15.67 -6.56 22.25
CA SER A 47 15.73 -6.78 20.81
C SER A 47 14.31 -6.80 20.23
N THR A 48 14.14 -6.32 18.99
CA THR A 48 12.81 -6.22 18.40
C THR A 48 12.12 -7.59 18.23
N GLY A 49 12.90 -8.67 18.09
CA GLY A 49 12.39 -10.04 18.06
C GLY A 49 11.80 -10.50 19.40
N GLN A 50 12.38 -10.09 20.53
CA GLN A 50 11.84 -10.37 21.87
C GLN A 50 10.50 -9.65 22.11
N ILE A 51 10.34 -8.42 21.60
CA ILE A 51 9.08 -7.67 21.70
C ILE A 51 7.94 -8.37 20.95
N VAL A 52 8.24 -8.91 19.77
CA VAL A 52 7.26 -9.68 18.97
C VAL A 52 6.91 -11.02 19.63
N MET A 53 7.89 -11.67 20.29
CA MET A 53 7.66 -12.88 21.06
C MET A 53 6.77 -12.61 22.28
N ASP A 54 7.07 -11.57 23.06
CA ASP A 54 6.26 -11.12 24.20
C ASP A 54 4.82 -10.77 23.76
N ALA A 55 4.66 -10.09 22.61
CA ALA A 55 3.34 -9.76 22.06
C ALA A 55 2.53 -11.03 21.73
N ALA A 56 3.16 -12.08 21.20
CA ALA A 56 2.49 -13.35 20.93
C ALA A 56 2.17 -14.14 22.21
N ILE A 57 3.06 -14.13 23.20
CA ILE A 57 2.82 -14.76 24.52
C ILE A 57 1.67 -14.05 25.25
N SER A 58 1.56 -12.72 25.11
CA SER A 58 0.48 -11.92 25.71
C SER A 58 -0.93 -12.23 25.17
N MET A 59 -1.03 -13.06 24.12
CA MET A 59 -2.33 -13.54 23.64
C MET A 59 -2.93 -14.64 24.53
N ILE A 60 -2.19 -15.17 25.51
CA ILE A 60 -2.66 -16.19 26.48
C ILE A 60 -3.35 -15.48 27.66
N PRO A 61 -4.66 -15.74 27.91
CA PRO A 61 -5.37 -15.22 29.08
C PRO A 61 -4.65 -15.63 30.38
N LEU A 62 -4.49 -14.70 31.33
CA LEU A 62 -3.68 -14.77 32.56
C LEU A 62 -2.23 -14.27 32.41
N VAL A 63 -1.50 -14.64 31.36
CA VAL A 63 -0.13 -14.16 31.14
C VAL A 63 -0.11 -12.66 30.81
N ASP A 64 -1.09 -12.18 30.05
CA ASP A 64 -1.28 -10.75 29.72
C ASP A 64 -1.33 -9.85 30.96
N GLN A 65 -2.04 -10.29 32.02
CA GLN A 65 -2.24 -9.49 33.23
C GLN A 65 -0.95 -9.30 34.02
N VAL A 66 -0.10 -10.32 34.07
CA VAL A 66 1.19 -10.25 34.78
C VAL A 66 2.18 -9.37 34.00
N CYS A 67 2.17 -9.45 32.66
CA CYS A 67 2.96 -8.56 31.81
C CYS A 67 2.54 -7.09 31.98
N ASP A 68 1.25 -6.79 32.03
CA ASP A 68 0.77 -5.41 32.18
C ASP A 68 1.12 -4.83 33.56
N VAL A 69 1.06 -5.63 34.64
CA VAL A 69 1.50 -5.21 35.98
C VAL A 69 3.01 -4.96 36.04
N ARG A 70 3.80 -5.81 35.39
CA ARG A 70 5.26 -5.61 35.27
C ARG A 70 5.57 -4.26 34.61
N ASP A 71 4.92 -3.97 33.49
CA ASP A 71 5.17 -2.74 32.75
C ASP A 71 4.70 -1.51 33.55
N LEU A 72 3.63 -1.63 34.34
CA LEU A 72 3.18 -0.59 35.28
C LEU A 72 4.25 -0.27 36.33
N ILE A 73 4.81 -1.31 36.97
CA ILE A 73 5.87 -1.16 37.98
C ILE A 73 7.09 -0.46 37.36
N ALA A 74 7.51 -0.86 36.16
CA ALA A 74 8.66 -0.26 35.47
C ALA A 74 8.49 1.24 35.25
N ASN A 75 7.32 1.66 34.77
CA ASN A 75 7.03 3.09 34.54
C ASN A 75 6.96 3.88 35.85
N CYS A 76 6.37 3.31 36.91
CA CYS A 76 6.35 3.94 38.23
C CYS A 76 7.76 4.09 38.83
N ASN A 77 8.63 3.08 38.63
CA ASN A 77 10.02 3.14 39.07
C ASN A 77 10.81 4.23 38.35
N LYS A 78 10.58 4.42 37.04
CA LYS A 78 11.19 5.53 36.28
C LYS A 78 10.70 6.89 36.78
N LEU A 79 9.39 7.05 36.97
CA LEU A 79 8.79 8.27 37.51
C LEU A 79 9.21 8.59 38.94
N ARG A 80 9.60 7.59 39.73
CA ARG A 80 10.16 7.80 41.07
C ARG A 80 11.46 8.59 41.03
N GLN A 81 12.24 8.47 39.96
CA GLN A 81 13.52 9.18 39.80
C GLN A 81 13.28 10.64 39.43
N ASP A 82 12.32 10.90 38.54
CA ASP A 82 11.88 12.24 38.19
C ASP A 82 10.37 12.27 37.92
N VAL A 83 9.60 12.73 38.92
CA VAL A 83 8.13 12.84 38.85
C VAL A 83 7.71 13.94 37.87
N LYS A 84 8.60 14.86 37.49
CA LYS A 84 8.28 15.95 36.56
C LYS A 84 8.53 15.57 35.10
N ASP A 85 9.12 14.41 34.83
CA ASP A 85 9.36 13.91 33.47
C ASP A 85 8.03 13.63 32.75
N THR A 86 7.65 14.57 31.89
CA THR A 86 6.41 14.50 31.11
C THR A 86 6.39 13.30 30.18
N TRP A 87 7.55 12.88 29.65
CA TRP A 87 7.61 11.74 28.74
C TRP A 87 7.49 10.40 29.48
N ALA A 88 8.00 10.31 30.71
CA ALA A 88 7.75 9.16 31.57
C ALA A 88 6.25 9.01 31.91
N TRP A 89 5.52 10.12 32.08
CA TRP A 89 4.06 10.09 32.23
C TRP A 89 3.33 9.68 30.94
N VAL A 90 3.81 10.08 29.77
CA VAL A 90 3.31 9.58 28.47
C VAL A 90 3.54 8.07 28.38
N ALA A 91 4.74 7.59 28.72
CA ALA A 91 5.06 6.16 28.70
C ALA A 91 4.17 5.34 29.66
N LEU A 92 3.90 5.87 30.86
CA LEU A 92 2.96 5.30 31.81
C LEU A 92 1.54 5.25 31.24
N ALA A 93 1.05 6.36 30.67
CA ALA A 93 -0.28 6.43 30.08
C ALA A 93 -0.47 5.41 28.93
N LEU A 94 0.54 5.22 28.08
CA LEU A 94 0.55 4.17 27.05
C LEU A 94 0.49 2.76 27.65
N THR A 95 1.10 2.53 28.81
CA THR A 95 1.02 1.26 29.55
C THR A 95 -0.39 1.03 30.11
N LEU A 96 -1.00 2.07 30.69
CA LEU A 96 -2.34 2.01 31.26
C LEU A 96 -3.42 1.67 30.21
N ILE A 97 -3.23 2.08 28.95
CA ILE A 97 -4.10 1.68 27.84
C ILE A 97 -4.16 0.14 27.70
N GLY A 98 -3.06 -0.57 27.95
CA GLY A 98 -3.02 -2.04 27.91
C GLY A 98 -3.94 -2.70 28.94
N LEU A 99 -4.22 -2.03 30.06
CA LEU A 99 -5.07 -2.52 31.15
C LEU A 99 -6.58 -2.31 30.90
N PHE A 100 -6.98 -1.75 29.76
CA PHE A 100 -8.40 -1.57 29.43
C PHE A 100 -9.08 -2.95 29.19
N PRO A 101 -10.19 -3.26 29.88
CA PRO A 101 -10.81 -4.59 29.81
C PRO A 101 -11.47 -4.91 28.47
N THR A 102 -11.91 -3.90 27.73
CA THR A 102 -12.66 -4.06 26.48
C THR A 102 -11.76 -4.23 25.25
N LEU A 103 -10.44 -4.22 25.43
CA LEU A 103 -9.49 -4.23 24.32
C LEU A 103 -9.11 -5.67 23.98
N GLY A 104 -9.43 -6.13 22.77
CA GLY A 104 -9.11 -7.49 22.33
C GLY A 104 -7.58 -7.75 22.31
N SER A 105 -7.16 -8.96 22.69
CA SER A 105 -5.75 -9.33 22.85
C SER A 105 -4.90 -9.08 21.59
N LEU A 106 -5.48 -9.25 20.40
CA LEU A 106 -4.79 -8.95 19.15
C LEU A 106 -4.51 -7.44 18.99
N VAL A 107 -5.49 -6.58 19.28
CA VAL A 107 -5.35 -5.13 19.21
C VAL A 107 -4.31 -4.66 20.22
N LYS A 108 -4.33 -5.23 21.44
CA LYS A 108 -3.30 -5.00 22.46
C LYS A 108 -1.91 -5.38 21.95
N GLY A 109 -1.75 -6.55 21.35
CA GLY A 109 -0.48 -7.00 20.79
C GLY A 109 0.08 -6.02 19.75
N VAL A 110 -0.78 -5.52 18.84
CA VAL A 110 -0.40 -4.51 17.85
C VAL A 110 0.01 -3.18 18.50
N LEU A 111 -0.76 -2.69 19.48
CA LEU A 111 -0.43 -1.46 20.20
C LEU A 111 0.86 -1.57 21.01
N LYS A 112 1.13 -2.73 21.62
CA LYS A 112 2.38 -3.01 22.34
C LYS A 112 3.60 -2.81 21.43
N ILE A 113 3.53 -3.25 20.16
CA ILE A 113 4.60 -3.03 19.17
C ILE A 113 4.79 -1.54 18.90
N PHE A 114 3.71 -0.80 18.58
CA PHE A 114 3.82 0.64 18.31
C PHE A 114 4.38 1.43 19.50
N PHE A 115 3.85 1.17 20.71
CA PHE A 115 4.25 1.88 21.92
C PHE A 115 5.72 1.61 22.28
N ALA A 116 6.24 0.41 22.04
CA ALA A 116 7.64 0.11 22.25
C ALA A 116 8.55 0.99 21.38
N PHE A 117 8.22 1.15 20.09
CA PHE A 117 8.97 2.02 19.18
C PHE A 117 8.87 3.49 19.57
N VAL A 118 7.67 3.97 19.90
CA VAL A 118 7.45 5.37 20.31
C VAL A 118 8.25 5.68 21.58
N ARG A 119 8.20 4.81 22.60
CA ARG A 119 8.97 4.98 23.84
C ARG A 119 10.48 5.04 23.59
N ARG A 120 11.01 4.22 22.66
CA ARG A 120 12.45 4.16 22.35
C ARG A 120 12.96 5.41 21.63
N MET A 121 12.12 6.06 20.83
CA MET A 121 12.54 7.21 20.02
C MET A 121 12.27 8.58 20.65
N GLY A 122 11.37 8.68 21.63
CA GLY A 122 10.98 9.96 22.23
C GLY A 122 9.95 10.73 21.39
N GLY A 123 9.38 11.80 21.98
CA GLY A 123 8.21 12.52 21.44
C GLY A 123 8.38 13.11 20.05
N ASP A 124 9.54 13.69 19.74
CA ASP A 124 9.80 14.43 18.50
C ASP A 124 9.87 13.55 17.24
N ALA A 125 9.97 12.22 17.42
CA ALA A 125 10.09 11.26 16.33
C ALA A 125 8.92 10.27 16.24
N THR A 126 7.76 10.60 16.82
CA THR A 126 6.58 9.71 16.88
C THR A 126 6.18 9.16 15.50
N ILE A 127 6.15 9.98 14.45
CA ILE A 127 5.81 9.52 13.08
C ILE A 127 6.80 8.47 12.59
N LYS A 128 8.11 8.74 12.74
CA LYS A 128 9.19 7.82 12.32
C LYS A 128 9.16 6.52 13.14
N ALA A 129 8.85 6.61 14.43
CA ALA A 129 8.70 5.45 15.30
C ALA A 129 7.55 4.54 14.85
N VAL A 130 6.40 5.15 14.56
CA VAL A 130 5.21 4.45 14.05
C VAL A 130 5.49 3.81 12.68
N ASP A 131 6.20 4.51 11.78
CA ASP A 131 6.60 3.97 10.48
C ASP A 131 7.52 2.74 10.60
N MET A 132 8.52 2.77 11.49
CA MET A 132 9.39 1.62 11.70
C MET A 132 8.67 0.44 12.36
N ALA A 133 7.73 0.73 13.27
CA ALA A 133 6.91 -0.30 13.92
C ALA A 133 6.03 -1.06 12.92
N MET A 134 5.60 -0.43 11.83
CA MET A 134 4.73 -1.07 10.82
C MET A 134 5.32 -2.34 10.22
N THR A 135 6.63 -2.37 9.96
CA THR A 135 7.31 -3.59 9.47
C THR A 135 7.10 -4.75 10.43
N TRP A 136 7.19 -4.49 11.73
CA TRP A 136 7.03 -5.51 12.78
C TRP A 136 5.57 -5.88 13.01
N VAL A 137 4.65 -4.91 12.91
CA VAL A 137 3.21 -5.17 12.91
C VAL A 137 2.84 -6.09 11.74
N ILE A 138 3.35 -5.84 10.53
CA ILE A 138 3.13 -6.70 9.37
C ILE A 138 3.67 -8.12 9.63
N THR A 139 4.88 -8.23 10.17
CA THR A 139 5.49 -9.52 10.51
C THR A 139 4.67 -10.29 11.55
N PHE A 140 4.24 -9.61 12.62
CA PHE A 140 3.39 -10.18 13.66
C PHE A 140 2.06 -10.68 13.08
N LEU A 141 1.39 -9.85 12.27
CA LEU A 141 0.13 -10.21 11.63
C LEU A 141 0.27 -11.40 10.68
N ARG A 142 1.43 -11.61 10.03
CA ARG A 142 1.67 -12.72 9.10
C ARG A 142 1.88 -14.08 9.78
N ARG A 143 2.02 -14.13 11.10
CA ARG A 143 2.20 -15.41 11.81
C ARG A 143 0.96 -16.30 11.66
N ARG A 144 1.18 -17.61 11.55
CA ARG A 144 0.11 -18.60 11.27
C ARG A 144 -0.97 -18.64 12.36
N ASP A 145 -0.59 -18.50 13.63
CA ASP A 145 -1.49 -18.41 14.78
C ASP A 145 -2.37 -17.15 14.71
N VAL A 146 -1.77 -15.99 14.42
CA VAL A 146 -2.49 -14.72 14.26
C VAL A 146 -3.44 -14.75 13.05
N GLN A 147 -3.01 -15.32 11.92
CA GLN A 147 -3.86 -15.50 10.75
C GLN A 147 -5.05 -16.43 11.00
N LYS A 148 -4.87 -17.51 11.78
CA LYS A 148 -5.98 -18.38 12.20
C LYS A 148 -6.99 -17.63 13.07
N TYR A 149 -6.51 -16.83 14.01
CA TYR A 149 -7.36 -16.02 14.88
C TYR A 149 -8.14 -14.96 14.09
N LEU A 150 -7.49 -14.24 13.17
CA LEU A 150 -8.13 -13.27 12.26
C LEU A 150 -9.22 -13.91 11.40
N LYS A 151 -8.98 -15.13 10.88
CA LYS A 151 -9.97 -15.89 10.12
C LYS A 151 -11.18 -16.28 10.97
N GLN A 152 -10.97 -16.68 12.23
CA GLN A 152 -12.07 -16.97 13.17
C GLN A 152 -12.93 -15.73 13.45
N LEU A 153 -12.30 -14.56 13.55
CA LEU A 153 -12.99 -13.28 13.72
C LEU A 153 -13.65 -12.75 12.43
N ARG A 154 -13.48 -13.42 11.29
CA ARG A 154 -13.95 -12.98 9.96
C ARG A 154 -13.49 -11.56 9.62
N VAL A 155 -12.22 -11.27 9.89
CA VAL A 155 -11.61 -9.97 9.58
C VAL A 155 -10.87 -10.06 8.24
N ASP A 156 -11.45 -9.48 7.20
CA ASP A 156 -10.86 -9.46 5.86
C ASP A 156 -9.91 -8.26 5.67
N GLU A 157 -10.33 -7.05 6.06
CA GLU A 157 -9.54 -5.81 5.98
C GLU A 157 -8.80 -5.52 7.30
N VAL A 158 -7.75 -6.31 7.60
CA VAL A 158 -7.06 -6.30 8.90
C VAL A 158 -6.62 -4.91 9.36
N PHE A 159 -6.05 -4.07 8.48
CA PHE A 159 -5.57 -2.73 8.88
C PHE A 159 -6.69 -1.73 9.11
N LYS A 160 -7.75 -1.76 8.30
CA LYS A 160 -8.95 -0.95 8.54
C LYS A 160 -9.63 -1.34 9.84
N TRP A 161 -9.76 -2.65 10.07
CA TRP A 161 -10.31 -3.17 11.31
C TRP A 161 -9.49 -2.71 12.53
N LEU A 162 -8.15 -2.83 12.48
CA LEU A 162 -7.27 -2.33 13.53
C LEU A 162 -7.43 -0.82 13.74
N ALA A 163 -7.48 -0.02 12.67
CA ALA A 163 -7.69 1.42 12.77
C ALA A 163 -9.01 1.77 13.46
N ILE A 164 -10.11 1.08 13.11
CA ILE A 164 -11.42 1.27 13.77
C ILE A 164 -11.36 0.92 15.25
N GLN A 165 -10.75 -0.22 15.61
CA GLN A 165 -10.62 -0.64 17.01
C GLN A 165 -9.78 0.38 17.82
N ILE A 166 -8.70 0.88 17.24
CA ILE A 166 -7.84 1.86 17.91
C ILE A 166 -8.52 3.24 17.97
N LYS A 167 -9.35 3.60 16.99
CA LYS A 167 -10.16 4.82 16.99
C LYS A 167 -11.24 4.80 18.08
N ASP A 168 -11.93 3.67 18.24
CA ASP A 168 -12.88 3.47 19.34
C ASP A 168 -12.17 3.55 20.70
N LEU A 169 -11.00 2.91 20.82
CA LEU A 169 -10.15 3.04 22.01
C LEU A 169 -9.79 4.50 22.27
N ARG A 170 -9.29 5.23 21.27
CA ARG A 170 -8.92 6.65 21.36
C ARG A 170 -10.08 7.49 21.88
N GLY A 171 -11.31 7.23 21.42
CA GLY A 171 -12.52 7.91 21.92
C GLY A 171 -12.81 7.66 23.40
N LYS A 172 -12.33 6.54 23.96
CA LYS A 172 -12.47 6.17 25.38
C LYS A 172 -11.30 6.65 26.25
N VAL A 173 -10.17 7.06 25.66
CA VAL A 173 -9.01 7.54 26.39
C VAL A 173 -9.25 8.96 26.90
N ASN A 174 -9.46 9.05 28.21
CA ASN A 174 -9.56 10.28 29.00
C ASN A 174 -8.93 10.05 30.37
N ILE A 175 -8.73 11.13 31.15
CA ILE A 175 -8.10 11.06 32.48
C ILE A 175 -8.80 10.04 33.37
N GLY A 176 -10.13 10.10 33.49
CA GLY A 176 -10.89 9.18 34.33
C GLY A 176 -10.73 7.70 33.93
N ALA A 177 -10.64 7.41 32.63
CA ALA A 177 -10.40 6.05 32.15
C ALA A 177 -8.97 5.57 32.46
N LEU A 178 -7.97 6.44 32.31
CA LEU A 178 -6.57 6.12 32.64
C LEU A 178 -6.40 5.88 34.14
N LEU A 179 -7.00 6.71 34.98
CA LEU A 179 -6.98 6.55 36.44
C LEU A 179 -7.64 5.25 36.87
N LYS A 180 -8.82 4.91 36.32
CA LYS A 180 -9.48 3.62 36.55
C LYS A 180 -8.61 2.43 36.13
N ALA A 181 -7.89 2.55 35.02
CA ALA A 181 -6.96 1.52 34.58
C ALA A 181 -5.75 1.40 35.52
N PHE A 182 -5.27 2.52 36.07
CA PHE A 182 -4.22 2.55 37.08
C PHE A 182 -4.69 1.85 38.36
N ASP A 183 -5.88 2.19 38.86
CA ASP A 183 -6.48 1.57 40.05
C ASP A 183 -6.67 0.06 39.88
N ARG A 184 -7.04 -0.37 38.67
CA ARG A 184 -7.09 -1.79 38.29
C ARG A 184 -5.70 -2.43 38.34
N GLY A 185 -4.68 -1.77 37.80
CA GLY A 185 -3.29 -2.24 37.87
C GLY A 185 -2.79 -2.40 39.31
N ILE A 186 -3.11 -1.44 40.18
CA ILE A 186 -2.84 -1.52 41.63
C ILE A 186 -3.58 -2.70 42.27
N THR A 187 -4.83 -2.93 41.90
CA THR A 187 -5.62 -4.06 42.41
C THR A 187 -5.00 -5.40 42.02
N LEU A 188 -4.56 -5.54 40.76
CA LEU A 188 -3.86 -6.74 40.29
C LEU A 188 -2.51 -6.92 41.00
N LEU A 189 -1.75 -5.84 41.18
CA LEU A 189 -0.49 -5.86 41.91
C LEU A 189 -0.69 -6.25 43.39
N GLN A 190 -1.75 -5.76 44.03
CA GLN A 190 -2.13 -6.17 45.39
C GLN A 190 -2.41 -7.67 45.45
N GLN A 191 -3.24 -8.20 44.54
CA GLN A 191 -3.55 -9.64 44.49
C GLN A 191 -2.30 -10.51 44.30
N LEU A 192 -1.33 -10.05 43.49
CA LEU A 192 -0.05 -10.75 43.31
C LEU A 192 0.83 -10.64 44.57
N THR A 193 0.84 -9.48 45.22
CA THR A 193 1.56 -9.21 46.47
C THR A 193 1.05 -10.08 47.61
N ASP A 194 -0.28 -10.25 47.72
CA ASP A 194 -0.92 -11.05 48.77
C ASP A 194 -0.49 -12.52 48.68
N LYS A 195 -0.32 -13.03 47.46
CA LYS A 195 0.12 -14.42 47.21
C LYS A 195 1.58 -14.67 47.60
N VAL A 196 2.42 -13.65 47.61
CA VAL A 196 3.84 -13.75 48.00
C VAL A 196 4.13 -13.17 49.39
N SER A 197 3.08 -12.73 50.09
CA SER A 197 3.17 -11.99 51.36
C SER A 197 3.79 -12.78 52.51
N LEU A 198 3.76 -14.10 52.44
CA LEU A 198 4.29 -15.04 53.44
C LEU A 198 5.77 -15.41 53.22
N ILE A 199 6.37 -14.98 52.10
CA ILE A 199 7.78 -15.27 51.79
C ILE A 199 8.65 -14.14 52.41
N PRO A 200 9.53 -14.42 53.38
CA PRO A 200 10.17 -13.38 54.21
C PRO A 200 10.94 -12.29 53.44
N SER A 201 11.66 -12.66 52.38
CA SER A 201 12.40 -11.70 51.54
C SER A 201 11.57 -11.13 50.39
N ALA A 202 10.48 -11.80 49.99
CA ALA A 202 9.65 -11.41 48.85
C ALA A 202 8.41 -10.60 49.20
N GLY A 203 7.74 -10.91 50.30
CA GLY A 203 6.62 -10.14 50.81
C GLY A 203 7.01 -8.70 51.14
N ALA A 204 8.19 -8.47 51.74
CA ALA A 204 8.67 -7.13 52.06
C ALA A 204 8.93 -6.28 50.80
N LYS A 205 9.62 -6.83 49.79
CA LYS A 205 9.89 -6.13 48.53
C LYS A 205 8.64 -5.90 47.70
N ALA A 206 7.72 -6.87 47.64
CA ALA A 206 6.45 -6.74 46.93
C ALA A 206 5.57 -5.65 47.54
N ARG A 207 5.47 -5.58 48.89
CA ARG A 207 4.79 -4.49 49.59
C ARG A 207 5.44 -3.14 49.31
N ALA A 208 6.77 -3.06 49.36
CA ALA A 208 7.48 -1.81 49.05
C ALA A 208 7.23 -1.33 47.61
N CYS A 209 7.17 -2.26 46.65
CA CYS A 209 6.83 -1.98 45.25
C CYS A 209 5.40 -1.46 45.12
N LEU A 210 4.43 -2.13 45.75
CA LEU A 210 3.03 -1.69 45.77
C LEU A 210 2.86 -0.29 46.36
N GLU A 211 3.53 0.01 47.48
CA GLU A 211 3.50 1.34 48.09
C GLU A 211 4.13 2.41 47.19
N GLN A 212 5.17 2.08 46.43
CA GLN A 212 5.75 3.00 45.44
C GLN A 212 4.78 3.31 44.31
N VAL A 213 4.10 2.30 43.78
CA VAL A 213 3.08 2.46 42.73
C VAL A 213 1.92 3.33 43.24
N ARG A 214 1.49 3.14 44.50
CA ARG A 214 0.46 3.98 45.15
C ARG A 214 0.86 5.45 45.25
N LYS A 215 2.11 5.74 45.64
CA LYS A 215 2.61 7.13 45.70
C LYS A 215 2.60 7.84 44.34
N ILE A 216 2.96 7.14 43.26
CA ILE A 216 2.86 7.70 41.91
C ILE A 216 1.39 7.94 41.53
N ARG A 217 0.48 7.04 41.94
CA ARG A 217 -0.95 7.20 41.69
C ARG A 217 -1.55 8.45 42.35
N GLU A 218 -1.10 8.84 43.54
CA GLU A 218 -1.59 10.02 44.26
C GLU A 218 -1.39 11.33 43.48
N VAL A 219 -0.32 11.43 42.70
CA VAL A 219 -0.01 12.62 41.89
C VAL A 219 -0.44 12.46 40.42
N ALA A 220 -1.00 11.32 40.04
CA ALA A 220 -1.24 10.97 38.65
C ALA A 220 -2.28 11.86 37.97
N ASP A 221 -3.28 12.36 38.70
CA ASP A 221 -4.35 13.21 38.17
C ASP A 221 -3.78 14.45 37.43
N ASP A 222 -2.83 15.15 38.04
CA ASP A 222 -2.24 16.37 37.48
C ASP A 222 -1.31 16.12 36.29
N TYR A 223 -0.51 15.06 36.36
CA TYR A 223 0.50 14.78 35.33
C TYR A 223 -0.07 13.99 34.15
N LEU A 224 -1.05 13.10 34.37
CA LEU A 224 -1.76 12.43 33.29
C LEU A 224 -2.59 13.42 32.47
N ALA A 225 -3.07 14.52 33.07
CA ALA A 225 -3.72 15.60 32.31
C ALA A 225 -2.78 16.20 31.25
N LYS A 226 -1.49 16.37 31.59
CA LYS A 226 -0.45 16.87 30.66
C LYS A 226 -0.07 15.82 29.62
N ALA A 227 -0.01 14.55 30.01
CA ALA A 227 0.33 13.44 29.12
C ALA A 227 -0.82 13.03 28.18
N LEU A 228 -2.07 13.38 28.50
CA LEU A 228 -3.25 12.95 27.75
C LEU A 228 -3.17 13.36 26.28
N ARG A 229 -2.83 14.63 26.00
CA ARG A 229 -2.81 15.13 24.63
C ARG A 229 -1.72 14.43 23.78
N PRO A 230 -0.45 14.33 24.22
CA PRO A 230 0.56 13.55 23.53
C PRO A 230 0.14 12.09 23.26
N VAL A 231 -0.52 11.43 24.23
CA VAL A 231 -1.01 10.06 24.06
C VAL A 231 -2.10 9.97 22.97
N GLN A 232 -3.03 10.92 22.96
CA GLN A 232 -4.05 11.01 21.91
C GLN A 232 -3.40 11.26 20.54
N ASP A 233 -2.40 12.13 20.45
CA ASP A 233 -1.69 12.41 19.20
C ASP A 233 -0.88 11.17 18.71
N ILE A 234 -0.32 10.37 19.62
CA ILE A 234 0.32 9.08 19.29
C ILE A 234 -0.70 8.09 18.73
N LEU A 235 -1.86 7.95 19.37
CA LEU A 235 -2.93 7.08 18.88
C LEU A 235 -3.46 7.57 17.53
N ASP A 236 -3.66 8.87 17.36
CA ASP A 236 -4.09 9.49 16.11
C ASP A 236 -3.05 9.23 15.01
N THR A 237 -1.75 9.29 15.31
CA THR A 237 -0.67 8.95 14.37
C THR A 237 -0.68 7.47 13.97
N ILE A 238 -0.91 6.56 14.93
CA ILE A 238 -1.04 5.12 14.66
C ILE A 238 -2.27 4.85 13.79
N ILE A 239 -3.41 5.47 14.11
CA ILE A 239 -4.65 5.39 13.32
C ILE A 239 -4.37 5.87 11.90
N MET A 240 -3.79 7.06 11.73
CA MET A 240 -3.46 7.61 10.42
C MET A 240 -2.50 6.70 9.64
N ARG A 241 -1.53 6.07 10.30
CA ARG A 241 -0.59 5.18 9.63
C ARG A 241 -1.23 3.86 9.21
N LEU A 242 -2.09 3.29 10.06
CA LEU A 242 -2.86 2.08 9.75
C LEU A 242 -3.93 2.35 8.69
N GLU A 243 -4.58 3.51 8.72
CA GLU A 243 -5.46 3.99 7.67
C GLU A 243 -4.67 4.19 6.38
N ARG A 244 -3.47 4.79 6.41
CA ARG A 244 -2.59 4.87 5.24
C ARG A 244 -2.17 3.50 4.73
N GLU A 245 -1.87 2.54 5.60
CA GLU A 245 -1.53 1.17 5.17
C GLU A 245 -2.75 0.42 4.63
N SER A 246 -3.91 0.63 5.24
CA SER A 246 -5.19 0.13 4.75
C SER A 246 -5.47 0.73 3.39
N ILE A 247 -5.32 2.05 3.24
CA ILE A 247 -5.45 2.81 1.99
C ILE A 247 -4.35 2.41 1.01
N ALA A 248 -3.16 1.97 1.43
CA ALA A 248 -2.11 1.48 0.55
C ALA A 248 -2.34 0.04 0.08
N LYS A 249 -2.92 -0.80 0.94
CA LYS A 249 -3.47 -2.10 0.52
C LYS A 249 -4.75 -1.93 -0.30
N GLN A 250 -5.53 -0.89 -0.04
CA GLN A 250 -6.64 -0.37 -0.84
C GLN A 250 -6.14 0.68 -1.86
N HIS A 251 -4.84 0.79 -2.13
CA HIS A 251 -4.33 1.47 -3.32
C HIS A 251 -4.29 0.45 -4.47
N GLY A 252 -4.94 -0.71 -4.26
CA GLY A 252 -6.12 -1.06 -5.05
C GLY A 252 -7.33 -0.16 -4.74
N ILE A 253 -7.28 1.09 -5.23
CA ILE A 253 -8.40 2.06 -5.46
C ILE A 253 -9.10 2.70 -4.24
N VAL A 254 -8.82 3.99 -4.00
CA VAL A 254 -9.80 4.97 -3.49
C VAL A 254 -9.42 6.40 -3.89
N ASN A 255 -10.01 6.88 -4.99
CA ASN A 255 -10.25 8.30 -5.28
C ASN A 255 -11.52 8.43 -6.15
N VAL A 256 -12.62 7.83 -5.69
CA VAL A 256 -13.94 8.01 -6.34
C VAL A 256 -14.56 9.31 -5.82
N ASN A 257 -14.34 10.39 -6.58
CA ASN A 257 -15.40 11.16 -7.23
C ASN A 257 -14.92 12.55 -7.65
N ASN A 258 -14.03 12.56 -8.65
CA ASN A 258 -14.13 13.37 -9.87
C ASN A 258 -12.86 13.10 -10.66
N ILE A 259 -12.91 12.20 -11.65
CA ILE A 259 -11.78 12.04 -12.57
C ILE A 259 -11.76 13.31 -13.42
N HIS A 260 -10.87 14.23 -13.07
CA HIS A 260 -10.62 15.46 -13.81
C HIS A 260 -9.73 15.14 -15.02
N TYR A 261 -10.36 14.57 -16.04
CA TYR A 261 -9.75 14.34 -17.34
C TYR A 261 -9.92 15.58 -18.19
N ARG A 262 -8.87 16.03 -18.88
CA ARG A 262 -8.93 17.23 -19.73
C ARG A 262 -9.04 16.92 -21.22
N GLY A 263 -9.29 15.67 -21.61
CA GLY A 263 -9.16 15.23 -23.00
C GLY A 263 -7.77 14.65 -23.30
N GLY A 264 -7.57 14.17 -24.52
CA GLY A 264 -6.23 13.87 -25.05
C GLY A 264 -5.49 15.16 -25.39
N LEU A 265 -4.16 15.18 -25.25
CA LEU A 265 -3.35 16.30 -25.74
C LEU A 265 -3.38 16.27 -27.28
N PRO A 266 -3.89 17.31 -27.97
CA PRO A 266 -3.85 17.33 -29.43
C PRO A 266 -2.42 17.21 -29.94
N GLU A 267 -2.20 16.44 -31.01
CA GLU A 267 -0.85 16.16 -31.51
C GLU A 267 -0.07 17.45 -31.82
N SER A 268 -0.69 18.45 -32.45
CA SER A 268 -0.05 19.73 -32.75
C SER A 268 0.42 20.49 -31.50
N ALA A 269 -0.38 20.45 -30.43
CA ALA A 269 -0.02 21.04 -29.14
C ALA A 269 1.09 20.22 -28.46
N ALA A 270 1.01 18.89 -28.51
CA ALA A 270 2.05 18.00 -27.98
C ALA A 270 3.40 18.23 -28.65
N VAL A 271 3.42 18.29 -29.98
CA VAL A 271 4.61 18.57 -30.78
C VAL A 271 5.20 19.94 -30.44
N THR A 272 4.36 20.96 -30.32
CA THR A 272 4.81 22.31 -29.95
C THR A 272 5.45 22.34 -28.56
N LEU A 273 4.81 21.70 -27.57
CA LEU A 273 5.32 21.62 -26.20
C LEU A 273 6.63 20.83 -26.12
N MET A 274 6.72 19.70 -26.83
CA MET A 274 7.95 18.90 -26.89
C MET A 274 9.10 19.64 -27.56
N ARG A 275 8.83 20.39 -28.63
CA ARG A 275 9.83 21.15 -29.38
C ARG A 275 10.39 22.32 -28.56
N ASN A 276 9.55 22.98 -27.79
CA ASN A 276 9.88 24.23 -27.10
C ASN A 276 10.27 24.04 -25.62
N ALA A 277 10.29 22.80 -25.10
CA ALA A 277 10.57 22.55 -23.69
C ALA A 277 12.06 22.73 -23.34
N GLU A 278 12.34 23.60 -22.37
CA GLU A 278 13.67 23.81 -21.80
C GLU A 278 13.62 23.72 -20.26
N PRO A 279 14.37 22.80 -19.63
CA PRO A 279 15.15 21.72 -20.24
C PRO A 279 14.25 20.67 -20.92
N LEU A 280 14.83 19.89 -21.84
CA LEU A 280 14.12 18.80 -22.51
C LEU A 280 13.58 17.81 -21.46
N PRO A 281 12.30 17.39 -21.56
CA PRO A 281 11.73 16.39 -20.66
C PRO A 281 12.57 15.12 -20.61
N GLU A 282 12.75 14.56 -19.41
CA GLU A 282 13.65 13.40 -19.15
C GLU A 282 13.29 12.14 -19.97
N TRP A 283 12.03 12.06 -20.41
CA TRP A 283 11.49 10.97 -21.22
C TRP A 283 11.75 11.11 -22.72
N LEU A 284 12.26 12.25 -23.18
CA LEU A 284 12.72 12.47 -24.55
C LEU A 284 14.22 12.22 -24.67
N SER A 285 14.61 11.55 -25.76
CA SER A 285 15.99 11.36 -26.16
C SER A 285 16.31 12.25 -27.37
N LYS A 286 17.56 12.73 -27.47
CA LYS A 286 18.06 13.47 -28.64
C LYS A 286 18.62 12.51 -29.70
N GLY A 287 18.49 12.89 -30.96
CA GLY A 287 19.00 12.14 -32.12
C GLY A 287 17.89 11.61 -33.02
N SER A 288 18.24 11.32 -34.26
CA SER A 288 17.31 10.90 -35.32
C SER A 288 16.99 9.40 -35.31
N ASN A 289 17.85 8.57 -34.71
CA ASN A 289 17.66 7.12 -34.62
C ASN A 289 17.81 6.69 -33.15
N GLY A 290 16.77 6.09 -32.58
CA GLY A 290 16.87 5.44 -31.27
C GLY A 290 17.57 4.08 -31.36
N LYS A 291 17.98 3.55 -30.20
CA LYS A 291 18.78 2.31 -30.11
C LYS A 291 18.04 1.04 -30.55
N PHE A 292 16.71 1.09 -30.61
CA PHE A 292 15.85 -0.08 -30.81
C PHE A 292 15.02 0.10 -32.08
N PRO A 293 15.58 -0.06 -33.29
CA PRO A 293 14.84 0.15 -34.54
C PRO A 293 13.62 -0.77 -34.66
N PRO A 294 12.55 -0.35 -35.36
CA PRO A 294 11.35 -1.14 -35.53
C PRO A 294 11.58 -2.42 -36.34
N ALA A 295 10.88 -3.48 -35.95
CA ALA A 295 10.89 -4.74 -36.66
C ALA A 295 10.24 -4.58 -38.05
N GLN A 296 10.80 -5.27 -39.03
CA GLN A 296 10.40 -5.10 -40.42
C GLN A 296 9.20 -5.99 -40.75
N TYR A 297 8.00 -5.39 -40.88
CA TYR A 297 6.76 -6.12 -41.18
C TYR A 297 6.89 -7.06 -42.37
N ALA A 298 7.49 -6.60 -43.47
CA ALA A 298 7.66 -7.40 -44.69
C ALA A 298 8.45 -8.70 -44.45
N LYS A 299 9.40 -8.71 -43.51
CA LYS A 299 10.22 -9.89 -43.18
C LYS A 299 9.49 -10.86 -42.25
N LEU A 300 8.67 -10.34 -41.34
CA LEU A 300 8.01 -11.14 -40.30
C LEU A 300 6.59 -11.53 -40.65
N LYS A 301 6.01 -10.98 -41.73
CA LYS A 301 4.62 -11.26 -42.11
C LYS A 301 4.34 -12.77 -42.23
N SER A 302 5.20 -13.52 -42.92
CA SER A 302 4.98 -14.96 -43.12
C SER A 302 4.99 -15.74 -41.80
N SER A 303 5.98 -15.48 -40.93
CA SER A 303 6.07 -16.17 -39.64
C SER A 303 4.94 -15.78 -38.69
N VAL A 304 4.48 -14.53 -38.74
CA VAL A 304 3.28 -14.08 -38.03
C VAL A 304 2.04 -14.80 -38.55
N ASP A 305 1.83 -14.85 -39.88
CA ASP A 305 0.69 -15.53 -40.47
C ASP A 305 0.67 -17.03 -40.11
N ASP A 306 1.83 -17.68 -40.05
CA ASP A 306 1.93 -19.08 -39.65
C ASP A 306 1.61 -19.30 -38.16
N ALA A 307 2.17 -18.48 -37.26
CA ALA A 307 1.83 -18.56 -35.84
C ALA A 307 0.34 -18.25 -35.58
N VAL A 308 -0.28 -17.39 -36.39
CA VAL A 308 -1.72 -17.10 -36.30
C VAL A 308 -2.56 -18.34 -36.65
N LYS A 309 -2.14 -19.15 -37.63
CA LYS A 309 -2.79 -20.45 -37.92
C LYS A 309 -2.69 -21.38 -36.72
N ASP A 310 -1.60 -21.30 -35.96
CA ASP A 310 -1.39 -22.05 -34.73
C ASP A 310 -2.10 -21.42 -33.50
N GLY A 311 -2.89 -20.36 -33.70
CA GLY A 311 -3.75 -19.76 -32.67
C GLY A 311 -3.15 -18.60 -31.90
N TRP A 312 -2.05 -17.99 -32.38
CA TRP A 312 -1.59 -16.71 -31.84
C TRP A 312 -2.44 -15.54 -32.36
N PRO A 313 -2.52 -14.41 -31.62
CA PRO A 313 -3.31 -13.25 -32.04
C PRO A 313 -2.81 -12.69 -33.38
N PRO A 314 -3.71 -12.23 -34.29
CA PRO A 314 -3.29 -11.57 -35.52
C PRO A 314 -2.60 -10.23 -35.22
N LEU A 315 -1.52 -9.93 -35.95
CA LEU A 315 -0.83 -8.65 -35.88
C LEU A 315 -0.97 -7.87 -37.19
N GLN A 316 -1.26 -6.57 -37.07
CA GLN A 316 -1.17 -5.64 -38.19
C GLN A 316 0.26 -5.08 -38.33
N LYS A 317 0.52 -4.40 -39.45
CA LYS A 317 1.82 -3.77 -39.72
C LYS A 317 2.33 -2.92 -38.55
N HIS A 318 1.48 -2.05 -38.02
CA HIS A 318 1.82 -1.17 -36.90
C HIS A 318 2.13 -1.95 -35.60
N ASN A 319 1.49 -3.10 -35.37
CA ASN A 319 1.79 -3.93 -34.19
C ASN A 319 3.15 -4.62 -34.34
N VAL A 320 3.54 -5.01 -35.55
CA VAL A 320 4.88 -5.59 -35.77
C VAL A 320 5.94 -4.50 -35.61
N GLU A 321 5.72 -3.34 -36.19
CA GLU A 321 6.66 -2.22 -36.15
C GLU A 321 6.78 -1.58 -34.75
N SER A 322 5.82 -1.78 -33.85
CA SER A 322 5.94 -1.36 -32.45
C SER A 322 6.99 -2.15 -31.67
N PHE A 323 7.39 -3.32 -32.16
CA PHE A 323 8.47 -4.12 -31.58
C PHE A 323 9.82 -3.81 -32.23
N HIS A 324 10.89 -3.92 -31.45
CA HIS A 324 12.24 -4.04 -31.98
C HIS A 324 12.53 -5.50 -32.36
N ASP A 325 12.19 -6.41 -31.44
CA ASP A 325 12.16 -7.85 -31.61
C ASP A 325 10.81 -8.37 -31.13
N LEU A 326 10.30 -9.45 -31.73
CA LEU A 326 9.10 -10.13 -31.23
C LEU A 326 9.20 -11.63 -31.38
N ALA A 327 8.58 -12.34 -30.45
CA ALA A 327 8.42 -13.78 -30.46
C ALA A 327 6.98 -14.17 -30.10
N ALA A 328 6.52 -15.27 -30.68
CA ALA A 328 5.30 -15.96 -30.27
C ALA A 328 5.58 -16.69 -28.94
N VAL A 329 4.86 -16.32 -27.88
CA VAL A 329 5.10 -16.84 -26.52
C VAL A 329 3.79 -17.32 -25.90
N GLU A 330 3.88 -18.40 -25.11
CA GLU A 330 2.82 -18.86 -24.24
C GLU A 330 3.10 -18.45 -22.79
N ILE A 331 2.17 -17.71 -22.19
CA ILE A 331 2.22 -17.34 -20.77
C ILE A 331 1.30 -18.30 -20.01
N LYS A 332 1.89 -19.12 -19.15
CA LYS A 332 1.17 -20.07 -18.30
C LYS A 332 0.82 -19.40 -16.97
N GLY A 333 -0.41 -19.58 -16.51
CA GLY A 333 -0.87 -19.05 -15.23
C GLY A 333 -0.38 -19.88 -14.03
N PRO A 334 -0.37 -19.31 -12.81
CA PRO A 334 -0.79 -17.95 -12.49
C PRO A 334 0.21 -16.88 -12.94
N ALA A 335 -0.26 -15.88 -13.69
CA ALA A 335 0.55 -14.74 -14.11
C ALA A 335 -0.31 -13.47 -14.22
N ARG A 336 0.35 -12.31 -14.09
CA ARG A 336 -0.30 -11.00 -14.21
C ARG A 336 0.38 -10.14 -15.25
N LEU A 337 -0.44 -9.53 -16.09
CA LEU A 337 -0.04 -8.53 -17.06
C LEU A 337 -0.65 -7.19 -16.71
N TYR A 338 0.05 -6.11 -17.01
CA TYR A 338 -0.34 -4.76 -16.65
C TYR A 338 -0.41 -3.91 -17.91
N ARG A 339 -1.34 -2.97 -17.93
CA ARG A 339 -1.44 -1.99 -19.00
C ARG A 339 -1.73 -0.62 -18.45
N VAL A 340 -0.90 0.36 -18.81
CA VAL A 340 -1.13 1.78 -18.51
C VAL A 340 -1.97 2.38 -19.61
N LEU A 341 -3.02 3.10 -19.22
CA LEU A 341 -4.01 3.66 -20.12
C LEU A 341 -4.65 4.92 -19.52
N SER A 342 -5.58 5.48 -20.29
CA SER A 342 -6.35 6.67 -19.93
C SER A 342 -7.85 6.41 -20.03
N PRO A 343 -8.70 7.31 -19.50
CA PRO A 343 -10.16 7.20 -19.55
C PRO A 343 -10.76 6.96 -20.94
N ASN A 344 -10.11 7.49 -21.98
CA ASN A 344 -10.56 7.37 -23.37
C ASN A 344 -10.06 6.12 -24.09
N SER A 345 -9.23 5.30 -23.43
CA SER A 345 -8.71 4.06 -23.98
C SER A 345 -9.62 2.89 -23.62
N ARG A 346 -9.59 1.79 -24.37
CA ARG A 346 -10.13 0.50 -23.91
C ARG A 346 -9.12 -0.15 -22.97
N ALA A 347 -9.56 -0.89 -21.96
CA ALA A 347 -8.78 -1.79 -21.12
C ALA A 347 -8.35 -3.05 -21.89
N MET A 348 -9.28 -3.68 -22.62
CA MET A 348 -8.95 -4.80 -23.52
C MET A 348 -8.46 -4.27 -24.88
N SER A 349 -7.14 -4.12 -25.02
CA SER A 349 -6.45 -3.80 -26.27
C SER A 349 -5.02 -4.32 -26.21
N ASP A 350 -4.28 -4.07 -27.28
CA ASP A 350 -2.83 -4.16 -27.39
C ASP A 350 -2.10 -3.21 -26.40
N CYS A 351 -0.83 -3.51 -26.12
CA CYS A 351 0.10 -2.80 -25.21
C CYS A 351 0.03 -3.20 -23.72
N TRP A 352 0.29 -4.48 -23.44
CA TRP A 352 0.51 -5.00 -22.09
C TRP A 352 2.00 -5.05 -21.74
N VAL A 353 2.31 -5.20 -20.47
CA VAL A 353 3.64 -5.54 -19.95
C VAL A 353 3.56 -6.61 -18.88
N SER A 354 4.65 -7.31 -18.65
CA SER A 354 4.75 -8.26 -17.53
C SER A 354 4.79 -7.56 -16.18
N GLU A 355 4.50 -8.30 -15.10
CA GLU A 355 4.63 -7.80 -13.74
C GLU A 355 6.04 -7.29 -13.43
N ALA A 356 7.07 -7.92 -13.98
CA ALA A 356 8.46 -7.50 -13.79
C ALA A 356 8.71 -6.10 -14.35
N VAL A 357 8.31 -5.85 -15.60
CA VAL A 357 8.42 -4.52 -16.24
C VAL A 357 7.55 -3.49 -15.50
N TYR A 358 6.36 -3.87 -15.05
CA TYR A 358 5.52 -2.95 -14.28
C TYR A 358 6.17 -2.54 -12.97
N ARG A 359 6.80 -3.49 -12.24
CA ARG A 359 7.57 -3.18 -11.04
C ARG A 359 8.80 -2.31 -11.34
N GLU A 360 9.46 -2.54 -12.47
CA GLU A 360 10.57 -1.72 -12.94
C GLU A 360 10.13 -0.27 -13.17
N ILE A 361 9.00 -0.06 -13.88
CA ILE A 361 8.37 1.26 -14.05
C ILE A 361 8.15 1.93 -12.67
N GLN A 362 7.50 1.22 -11.74
CA GLN A 362 7.14 1.79 -10.43
C GLN A 362 8.36 2.08 -9.54
N SER A 363 9.46 1.36 -9.74
CA SER A 363 10.71 1.57 -9.00
C SER A 363 11.56 2.72 -9.53
N ALA A 364 11.26 3.23 -10.73
CA ALA A 364 12.00 4.34 -11.32
C ALA A 364 11.77 5.63 -10.51
N PRO A 365 12.77 6.55 -10.43
CA PRO A 365 12.59 7.84 -9.75
C PRO A 365 11.41 8.65 -10.29
N ASN A 366 11.13 8.51 -11.59
CA ASN A 366 10.00 9.12 -12.27
C ASN A 366 9.27 8.05 -13.11
N PRO A 367 8.32 7.30 -12.53
CA PRO A 367 7.66 6.17 -13.19
C PRO A 367 6.98 6.53 -14.52
N ARG A 368 6.31 7.69 -14.57
CA ARG A 368 5.65 8.18 -15.79
C ARG A 368 6.67 8.45 -16.90
N ALA A 369 7.78 9.11 -16.58
CA ALA A 369 8.83 9.39 -17.56
C ALA A 369 9.49 8.09 -18.05
N ALA A 370 9.78 7.14 -17.14
CA ALA A 370 10.34 5.84 -17.50
C ALA A 370 9.41 5.06 -18.44
N TRP A 371 8.11 5.03 -18.13
CA TRP A 371 7.08 4.42 -18.99
C TRP A 371 7.06 5.05 -20.39
N ARG A 372 7.00 6.38 -20.50
CA ARG A 372 7.02 7.07 -21.80
C ARG A 372 8.29 6.78 -22.59
N LYS A 373 9.44 6.85 -21.93
CA LYS A 373 10.75 6.68 -22.56
C LYS A 373 10.96 5.27 -23.07
N HIS A 374 10.74 4.27 -22.21
CA HIS A 374 11.20 2.90 -22.47
C HIS A 374 10.14 1.98 -23.07
N LEU A 375 8.84 2.29 -22.92
CA LEU A 375 7.77 1.68 -23.71
C LEU A 375 7.34 2.53 -24.90
N ALA A 376 8.04 3.64 -25.13
CA ALA A 376 7.88 4.51 -26.29
C ALA A 376 6.44 4.96 -26.56
N VAL A 377 5.77 5.48 -25.53
CA VAL A 377 4.38 5.94 -25.61
C VAL A 377 4.30 7.47 -25.62
N TRP A 378 3.83 8.04 -26.73
CA TRP A 378 3.64 9.49 -26.86
C TRP A 378 2.46 10.04 -26.04
N PRO A 379 2.53 11.30 -25.59
CA PRO A 379 1.48 11.93 -24.79
C PRO A 379 0.17 12.16 -25.55
N ASP A 380 0.23 12.38 -26.86
CA ASP A 380 -0.95 12.49 -27.73
C ASP A 380 -1.62 11.13 -27.99
N TRP A 381 -0.90 10.01 -27.86
CA TRP A 381 -1.46 8.67 -28.01
C TRP A 381 -2.19 8.18 -26.77
N ASN A 382 -1.61 8.45 -25.60
CA ASN A 382 -2.15 8.00 -24.33
C ASN A 382 -1.72 8.97 -23.23
N VAL A 383 -2.69 9.59 -22.56
CA VAL A 383 -2.44 10.58 -21.52
C VAL A 383 -2.22 9.98 -20.13
N ASN A 384 -2.07 8.65 -20.03
CA ASN A 384 -1.84 7.92 -18.77
C ASN A 384 -2.90 8.17 -17.69
N GLY A 385 -2.51 7.97 -16.43
CA GLY A 385 -3.32 8.19 -15.24
C GLY A 385 -4.04 6.95 -14.72
N GLN A 386 -4.31 5.94 -15.56
CA GLN A 386 -4.94 4.68 -15.14
C GLN A 386 -4.10 3.46 -15.52
N PHE A 387 -4.30 2.35 -14.81
CA PHE A 387 -3.81 1.04 -15.24
C PHE A 387 -4.85 -0.06 -15.03
N VAL A 388 -4.74 -1.15 -15.78
CA VAL A 388 -5.55 -2.36 -15.60
C VAL A 388 -4.64 -3.58 -15.48
N ILE A 389 -5.16 -4.64 -14.86
CA ILE A 389 -4.46 -5.90 -14.65
C ILE A 389 -5.20 -6.99 -15.42
N TYR A 390 -4.49 -7.81 -16.17
CA TYR A 390 -5.01 -9.05 -16.75
C TYR A 390 -4.45 -10.24 -15.95
N ASP A 391 -5.33 -11.02 -15.32
CA ASP A 391 -4.98 -12.25 -14.61
C ASP A 391 -5.07 -13.46 -15.54
N VAL A 392 -3.94 -14.12 -15.78
CA VAL A 392 -3.90 -15.47 -16.37
C VAL A 392 -4.03 -16.46 -15.23
N LYS A 393 -5.16 -17.18 -15.13
CA LYS A 393 -5.47 -18.01 -13.96
C LYS A 393 -4.66 -19.30 -13.94
N PRO A 394 -4.46 -19.95 -12.77
CA PRO A 394 -3.81 -21.26 -12.69
C PRO A 394 -4.43 -22.27 -13.67
N GLY A 395 -3.60 -22.92 -14.48
CA GLY A 395 -4.04 -23.87 -15.50
C GLY A 395 -4.45 -23.24 -16.84
N GLU A 396 -4.52 -21.91 -16.95
CA GLU A 396 -4.71 -21.23 -18.23
C GLU A 396 -3.36 -20.98 -18.92
N THR A 397 -3.40 -21.02 -20.25
CA THR A 397 -2.28 -20.62 -21.10
C THR A 397 -2.76 -19.52 -22.04
N LEU A 398 -2.04 -18.40 -22.06
CA LEU A 398 -2.33 -17.26 -22.93
C LEU A 398 -1.26 -17.16 -24.03
N LYS A 399 -1.68 -17.23 -25.30
CA LYS A 399 -0.82 -16.99 -26.46
C LYS A 399 -0.70 -15.50 -26.72
N VAL A 400 0.52 -14.99 -26.74
CA VAL A 400 0.83 -13.57 -26.91
C VAL A 400 2.03 -13.36 -27.82
N TRP A 401 2.20 -12.14 -28.28
CA TRP A 401 3.45 -11.67 -28.85
C TRP A 401 4.25 -10.91 -27.81
N ARG A 402 5.54 -11.20 -27.66
CA ARG A 402 6.39 -10.63 -26.62
C ARG A 402 7.73 -10.21 -27.19
N GLY A 403 8.24 -9.08 -26.73
CA GLY A 403 9.55 -8.55 -27.13
C GLY A 403 9.71 -7.09 -26.76
N LYS A 404 10.82 -6.48 -27.16
CA LYS A 404 11.16 -5.10 -26.78
C LYS A 404 10.37 -4.07 -27.59
N ALA A 405 10.01 -2.96 -26.97
CA ALA A 405 9.47 -1.80 -27.66
C ALA A 405 10.50 -1.19 -28.60
N SER A 406 10.08 -0.87 -29.83
CA SER A 406 10.90 -0.10 -30.74
C SER A 406 10.95 1.37 -30.34
N SER A 407 12.04 2.03 -30.71
CA SER A 407 12.17 3.47 -30.65
C SER A 407 11.12 4.14 -31.53
N GLN A 408 10.52 5.21 -31.03
CA GLN A 408 9.46 5.94 -31.74
C GLN A 408 9.93 7.34 -32.10
N VAL A 409 9.68 7.73 -33.35
CA VAL A 409 9.97 9.04 -33.94
C VAL A 409 8.68 9.65 -34.49
N LYS A 410 8.61 10.98 -34.57
CA LYS A 410 7.54 11.69 -35.27
C LYS A 410 8.16 12.56 -36.36
N GLU A 411 7.57 12.55 -37.56
CA GLU A 411 8.03 13.40 -38.67
C GLU A 411 8.04 14.88 -38.30
N SER A 412 7.11 15.30 -37.45
CA SER A 412 6.98 16.68 -36.96
C SER A 412 7.94 17.04 -35.82
N LEU A 413 8.75 16.10 -35.33
CA LEU A 413 9.75 16.32 -34.26
C LEU A 413 11.12 15.84 -34.73
N GLU A 414 11.89 16.76 -35.31
CA GLU A 414 13.25 16.48 -35.75
C GLU A 414 14.19 16.26 -34.55
N ASN A 415 15.09 15.29 -34.69
CA ASN A 415 16.15 14.98 -33.71
C ASN A 415 15.66 14.68 -32.28
N ILE A 416 14.41 14.28 -32.12
CA ILE A 416 13.80 13.88 -30.85
C ILE A 416 13.09 12.54 -31.04
N HIS A 417 13.30 11.62 -30.11
CA HIS A 417 12.66 10.30 -30.14
C HIS A 417 12.36 9.78 -28.74
N LEU A 418 11.53 8.74 -28.66
CA LEU A 418 11.39 7.89 -27.48
C LEU A 418 12.26 6.65 -27.65
N GLU A 419 13.00 6.29 -26.60
CA GLU A 419 14.05 5.28 -26.68
C GLU A 419 13.50 3.89 -27.00
N GLY A 420 12.41 3.48 -26.36
CA GLY A 420 11.96 2.10 -26.35
C GLY A 420 12.89 1.20 -25.51
N GLY A 421 12.87 -0.10 -25.83
CA GLY A 421 13.79 -1.10 -25.28
C GLY A 421 13.27 -1.94 -24.13
N TRP A 422 12.19 -1.52 -23.45
CA TRP A 422 11.54 -2.38 -22.45
C TRP A 422 10.58 -3.36 -23.07
N GLU A 423 10.38 -4.49 -22.40
CA GLU A 423 9.50 -5.55 -22.87
C GLU A 423 8.04 -5.07 -22.89
N GLN A 424 7.38 -5.33 -24.03
CA GLN A 424 5.94 -5.22 -24.21
C GLN A 424 5.36 -6.57 -24.63
N ILE A 425 4.06 -6.70 -24.44
CA ILE A 425 3.25 -7.87 -24.76
C ILE A 425 2.03 -7.40 -25.56
N VAL A 426 1.79 -8.03 -26.71
CA VAL A 426 0.65 -7.70 -27.59
C VAL A 426 -0.26 -8.91 -27.72
N PHE A 427 -1.49 -8.72 -27.27
CA PHE A 427 -2.65 -9.55 -27.55
C PHE A 427 -3.93 -8.71 -27.33
N ASN A 428 -5.02 -9.09 -27.96
CA ASN A 428 -6.34 -8.51 -27.76
C ASN A 428 -7.42 -9.49 -28.23
N VAL A 429 -8.68 -9.12 -28.04
CA VAL A 429 -9.83 -9.77 -28.70
C VAL A 429 -10.36 -8.88 -29.81
N ALA A 430 -11.12 -9.48 -30.73
CA ALA A 430 -11.79 -8.74 -31.79
C ALA A 430 -12.66 -7.60 -31.23
N ARG A 431 -12.82 -6.51 -31.99
CA ARG A 431 -13.57 -5.32 -31.53
C ARG A 431 -15.05 -5.60 -31.27
N ASN A 432 -15.62 -6.59 -31.95
CA ASN A 432 -17.01 -7.04 -31.79
C ASN A 432 -17.18 -8.17 -30.77
N ASP A 433 -16.09 -8.64 -30.14
CA ASP A 433 -16.16 -9.63 -29.07
C ASP A 433 -16.89 -9.04 -27.86
N THR A 434 -17.81 -9.80 -27.26
CA THR A 434 -18.61 -9.34 -26.11
C THR A 434 -17.78 -9.05 -24.87
N ARG A 435 -16.56 -9.61 -24.77
CA ARG A 435 -15.60 -9.35 -23.70
C ARG A 435 -14.86 -8.02 -23.88
N ASN A 436 -15.00 -7.37 -25.03
CA ASN A 436 -14.42 -6.04 -25.24
C ASN A 436 -15.22 -4.98 -24.47
N ASP A 437 -14.56 -3.86 -24.18
CA ASP A 437 -15.11 -2.76 -23.40
C ASP A 437 -16.30 -2.07 -24.08
N VAL A 438 -17.16 -1.43 -23.29
CA VAL A 438 -18.17 -0.50 -23.80
C VAL A 438 -17.59 0.92 -23.78
N MET A 439 -17.71 1.64 -24.89
CA MET A 439 -17.28 3.05 -25.01
C MET A 439 -18.49 3.95 -25.27
N ARG A 440 -18.54 5.11 -24.60
CA ARG A 440 -19.48 6.20 -24.88
C ARG A 440 -18.77 7.41 -25.44
N TYR A 441 -19.41 8.10 -26.36
CA TYR A 441 -18.80 9.23 -27.06
C TYR A 441 -19.53 10.51 -26.68
N TYR A 442 -18.80 11.49 -26.17
CA TYR A 442 -19.35 12.77 -25.71
C TYR A 442 -18.86 13.90 -26.59
N GLU A 443 -19.75 14.82 -26.97
CA GLU A 443 -19.39 15.98 -27.77
C GLU A 443 -18.53 16.97 -26.96
N LEU A 444 -17.39 17.32 -27.53
CA LEU A 444 -16.47 18.37 -27.12
C LEU A 444 -17.02 19.71 -27.64
N GLY A 445 -17.94 20.33 -26.91
CA GLY A 445 -18.42 21.68 -27.26
C GLY A 445 -19.91 21.91 -26.97
N GLY A 446 -20.18 22.91 -26.14
CA GLY A 446 -21.50 23.50 -25.92
C GLY A 446 -21.28 24.89 -25.30
N SER A 447 -22.32 25.73 -25.23
CA SER A 447 -22.27 27.09 -24.65
C SER A 447 -21.89 27.14 -23.15
N ARG A 448 -21.63 25.98 -22.53
CA ARG A 448 -21.03 25.81 -21.20
C ARG A 448 -19.86 24.82 -21.33
N LYS A 449 -18.63 25.31 -21.27
CA LYS A 449 -17.38 24.58 -21.59
C LYS A 449 -17.00 23.47 -20.59
N ASP A 450 -17.80 23.29 -19.53
CA ASP A 450 -17.43 22.48 -18.36
C ASP A 450 -18.34 21.26 -18.16
N ARG A 451 -19.24 20.95 -19.12
CA ARG A 451 -20.22 19.86 -19.00
C ARG A 451 -20.26 18.98 -20.24
N LEU A 452 -20.05 17.68 -20.03
CA LEU A 452 -20.27 16.64 -21.04
C LEU A 452 -21.75 16.63 -21.47
N GLN A 453 -21.98 16.69 -22.79
CA GLN A 453 -23.31 16.64 -23.41
C GLN A 453 -23.89 15.21 -23.43
N ARG A 454 -25.07 15.02 -24.04
CA ARG A 454 -25.70 13.69 -24.19
C ARG A 454 -24.76 12.75 -24.97
N PRO A 455 -24.40 11.58 -24.42
CA PRO A 455 -23.48 10.67 -25.09
C PRO A 455 -24.15 9.94 -26.26
N LEU A 456 -23.33 9.59 -27.26
CA LEU A 456 -23.64 8.63 -28.30
C LEU A 456 -23.13 7.24 -27.92
N SER A 457 -23.87 6.21 -28.33
CA SER A 457 -23.35 4.85 -28.39
C SER A 457 -22.23 4.76 -29.44
N GLN A 458 -21.39 3.75 -29.32
CA GLN A 458 -20.33 3.50 -30.30
C GLN A 458 -20.88 3.32 -31.73
N GLU A 459 -21.99 2.62 -31.88
CA GLU A 459 -22.64 2.44 -33.18
C GLU A 459 -23.13 3.76 -33.76
N ALA A 460 -23.75 4.61 -32.94
CA ALA A 460 -24.21 5.93 -33.38
C ALA A 460 -23.04 6.86 -33.73
N PHE A 461 -21.95 6.81 -32.98
CA PHE A 461 -20.74 7.58 -33.25
C PHE A 461 -20.11 7.22 -34.59
N TYR A 462 -19.96 5.92 -34.91
CA TYR A 462 -19.38 5.51 -36.18
C TYR A 462 -20.26 5.77 -37.41
N LYS A 463 -21.55 6.08 -37.21
CA LYS A 463 -22.45 6.57 -38.29
C LYS A 463 -22.25 8.05 -38.60
N LEU A 464 -21.53 8.81 -37.75
CA LEU A 464 -21.24 10.23 -38.01
C LEU A 464 -20.17 10.39 -39.11
N PRO A 465 -20.23 11.48 -39.90
CA PRO A 465 -19.13 11.89 -40.78
C PRO A 465 -17.82 12.06 -39.99
N LYS A 466 -16.67 11.72 -40.59
CA LYS A 466 -15.35 11.76 -39.92
C LYS A 466 -15.01 13.14 -39.37
N GLU A 467 -15.43 14.20 -40.06
CA GLU A 467 -15.20 15.59 -39.66
C GLU A 467 -15.90 15.88 -38.33
N LYS A 468 -17.11 15.33 -38.13
CA LYS A 468 -17.86 15.46 -36.88
C LYS A 468 -17.36 14.54 -35.79
N GLN A 469 -16.69 13.43 -36.11
CA GLN A 469 -16.14 12.54 -35.09
C GLN A 469 -15.03 13.22 -34.27
N SER A 470 -14.32 14.19 -34.86
CA SER A 470 -13.25 14.95 -34.17
C SER A 470 -13.75 15.83 -33.03
N SER A 471 -15.04 16.20 -33.03
CA SER A 471 -15.68 16.95 -31.96
C SER A 471 -16.21 16.05 -30.85
N TYR A 472 -15.79 14.78 -30.76
CA TYR A 472 -16.21 13.87 -29.70
C TYR A 472 -15.01 13.24 -29.00
N VAL A 473 -15.19 12.95 -27.72
CA VAL A 473 -14.26 12.15 -26.93
C VAL A 473 -14.91 10.85 -26.52
N GLY A 474 -14.27 9.72 -26.86
CA GLY A 474 -14.67 8.41 -26.36
C GLY A 474 -14.24 8.26 -24.91
N ILE A 475 -15.11 7.76 -24.05
CA ILE A 475 -14.87 7.46 -22.64
C ILE A 475 -15.35 6.04 -22.38
N ARG A 476 -14.50 5.24 -21.73
CA ARG A 476 -14.83 3.86 -21.37
C ARG A 476 -15.96 3.81 -20.35
N GLU A 477 -17.07 3.16 -20.70
CA GLU A 477 -18.24 3.00 -19.85
C GLU A 477 -18.16 1.75 -18.98
N SER A 478 -17.63 0.64 -19.49
CA SER A 478 -17.45 -0.60 -18.73
C SER A 478 -16.29 -1.44 -19.28
N ILE A 479 -15.71 -2.26 -18.40
CA ILE A 479 -14.75 -3.32 -18.75
C ILE A 479 -15.49 -4.65 -18.64
N ASN A 480 -15.58 -5.39 -19.74
CA ASN A 480 -16.38 -6.61 -19.80
C ASN A 480 -15.54 -7.89 -19.72
N HIS A 481 -14.22 -7.79 -19.88
CA HIS A 481 -13.36 -8.97 -19.90
C HIS A 481 -13.22 -9.55 -18.48
N PRO A 482 -13.58 -10.82 -18.24
CA PRO A 482 -13.67 -11.39 -16.89
C PRO A 482 -12.31 -11.57 -16.20
N SER A 483 -11.22 -11.58 -16.98
CA SER A 483 -9.85 -11.64 -16.47
C SER A 483 -9.21 -10.26 -16.29
N ILE A 484 -9.91 -9.16 -16.60
CA ILE A 484 -9.38 -7.81 -16.44
C ILE A 484 -9.97 -7.16 -15.18
N SER A 485 -9.08 -6.74 -14.30
CA SER A 485 -9.41 -5.91 -13.14
C SER A 485 -8.97 -4.47 -13.38
N GLY A 486 -9.76 -3.50 -12.90
CA GLY A 486 -9.46 -2.07 -13.02
C GLY A 486 -10.63 -1.27 -13.59
N PRO A 487 -10.41 0.00 -14.00
CA PRO A 487 -9.12 0.70 -13.94
C PRO A 487 -8.74 1.09 -12.50
N PHE A 488 -7.44 1.04 -12.23
CA PHE A 488 -6.76 1.52 -11.02
C PHE A 488 -6.07 2.86 -11.32
N ASP A 489 -5.87 3.71 -10.32
CA ASP A 489 -5.12 4.96 -10.46
C ASP A 489 -3.62 4.69 -10.39
N THR A 490 -2.85 5.25 -11.32
CA THR A 490 -1.37 5.17 -11.33
C THR A 490 -0.71 6.07 -10.28
N GLY A 491 -1.40 7.12 -9.82
CA GLY A 491 -0.84 8.19 -8.99
C GLY A 491 -0.03 9.23 -9.78
N TRP A 492 0.08 9.11 -11.11
CA TRP A 492 0.94 9.96 -11.94
C TRP A 492 0.28 11.27 -12.38
N GLY A 493 -1.03 11.43 -12.14
CA GLY A 493 -1.85 12.47 -12.75
C GLY A 493 -2.13 12.20 -14.24
N TYR A 494 -2.73 13.16 -14.94
CA TYR A 494 -3.15 13.05 -16.35
C TYR A 494 -2.50 14.09 -17.28
N SER A 495 -1.38 14.72 -16.86
CA SER A 495 -0.73 15.75 -17.67
C SER A 495 0.79 15.69 -17.61
N ASP A 496 1.42 15.60 -18.78
CA ASP A 496 2.88 15.61 -18.93
C ASP A 496 3.48 17.02 -18.83
N PHE A 497 2.72 18.07 -19.18
CA PHE A 497 3.16 19.48 -19.21
C PHE A 497 2.40 20.39 -18.23
N GLY A 498 2.06 19.89 -17.04
CA GLY A 498 1.30 20.68 -16.04
C GLY A 498 -0.10 21.12 -16.49
N GLY A 499 -0.64 20.49 -17.54
CA GLY A 499 -1.93 20.83 -18.15
C GLY A 499 -1.86 21.84 -19.28
N ALA A 500 -0.66 22.29 -19.69
CA ALA A 500 -0.49 23.12 -20.88
C ALA A 500 -0.93 22.40 -22.16
N GLY A 501 -1.59 23.12 -23.08
CA GLY A 501 -2.08 22.57 -24.34
C GLY A 501 -3.29 21.65 -24.23
N MET A 502 -3.78 21.39 -23.02
CA MET A 502 -5.01 20.60 -22.79
C MET A 502 -6.25 21.51 -22.82
N PRO A 503 -7.39 21.00 -23.29
CA PRO A 503 -8.70 21.65 -23.12
C PRO A 503 -9.02 21.99 -21.65
N ASP A 504 -10.03 22.85 -21.45
CA ASP A 504 -10.60 23.15 -20.13
C ASP A 504 -11.03 21.86 -19.39
N ARG A 505 -11.10 21.92 -18.05
CA ARG A 505 -11.39 20.75 -17.21
C ARG A 505 -12.73 20.11 -17.60
N ILE A 506 -12.69 18.86 -18.05
CA ILE A 506 -13.89 18.05 -18.27
C ILE A 506 -14.14 17.25 -16.99
N GLY A 507 -15.26 17.48 -16.32
CA GLY A 507 -15.74 16.56 -15.29
C GLY A 507 -16.19 15.27 -15.99
N LEU A 508 -15.51 14.14 -15.76
CA LEU A 508 -16.02 12.86 -16.27
C LEU A 508 -17.27 12.43 -15.52
N PRO A 509 -18.23 11.78 -16.19
CA PRO A 509 -19.36 11.18 -15.50
C PRO A 509 -18.83 10.00 -14.68
N THR A 510 -19.49 9.70 -13.57
CA THR A 510 -19.20 8.51 -12.76
C THR A 510 -19.63 7.26 -13.53
N LEU A 511 -18.78 6.79 -14.46
CA LEU A 511 -19.01 5.58 -15.25
C LEU A 511 -18.28 4.38 -14.63
N PRO A 512 -18.90 3.17 -14.59
CA PRO A 512 -18.27 1.96 -14.02
C PRO A 512 -16.93 1.57 -14.66
N GLY A 513 -16.71 1.91 -15.93
CA GLY A 513 -15.47 1.65 -16.66
C GLY A 513 -14.36 2.64 -16.34
N GLN A 514 -14.65 3.68 -15.56
CA GLN A 514 -13.70 4.72 -15.16
C GLN A 514 -13.19 4.56 -13.73
N ALA A 515 -13.92 3.81 -12.90
CA ALA A 515 -13.53 3.47 -11.55
C ALA A 515 -13.96 2.03 -11.28
N THR A 516 -13.07 1.20 -10.75
CA THR A 516 -13.47 -0.17 -10.39
C THR A 516 -14.52 -0.11 -9.27
N THR A 517 -15.74 -0.54 -9.56
CA THR A 517 -16.70 -0.94 -8.54
C THR A 517 -16.34 -2.36 -8.12
N LEU A 518 -15.84 -2.55 -6.90
CA LEU A 518 -15.62 -3.87 -6.33
C LEU A 518 -16.98 -4.58 -6.18
N SER A 519 -17.31 -5.46 -7.11
CA SER A 519 -18.48 -6.34 -7.03
C SER A 519 -18.27 -7.35 -5.91
N GLY A 520 -18.81 -7.04 -4.74
CA GLY A 520 -18.65 -7.85 -3.53
C GLY A 520 -19.34 -7.23 -2.31
N GLN A 521 -20.63 -6.93 -2.45
CA GLN A 521 -21.53 -6.70 -1.31
C GLN A 521 -22.79 -7.54 -1.53
N PRO A 522 -23.03 -8.57 -0.73
CA PRO A 522 -24.25 -8.69 0.05
C PRO A 522 -24.21 -7.76 1.27
#